data_AF-A0AAJ1NAF0-F1
#
_entry.id   AF-A0AAJ1NAF0-F1
#
_cell.length_a   1.000
_cell.length_b   1.000
_cell.length_c   1.000
_cell.angle_alpha   90.00
_cell.angle_beta   90.00
_cell.angle_gamma   90.00
#
_symmetry.space_group_name_H-M   'P 1'
#
loop_
_entity.id
_entity.type
_entity.pdbx_description
1 polymer ?
#
loop_
_entity_poly.entity_id
_entity_poly.type
_entity_poly.pdbx_seq_one_letter_code
_entity_poly.pdbx_strand_id
1 'polypeptide(L)'
;MRFLTSIICLNLSLASFPSMAIDDVDDDGTMAATYSGELFDCRQELIKLIASSNHALIRAERVTTDKLDLFIDRREGDKLMIQISDKSQKQSNESPGAGMLGWVSYDLKRNQLQDVSTNEALIFSHSQGQRIQSCLKKEEKCHQILNTIRLQAFIAQSPKWRVIGKGRAYFHAAPTEQCRHNNWFVVPGDILQVNGMRVTKPVDGDNNGWLLVGYGDAHGWINVNRLEPVDEPAE
;
A
#
# COMPACT_ATOMS: atom_id res chain seq x y z
N MET A 1 -9.88 -37.49 27.44
CA MET A 1 -8.86 -38.02 26.50
C MET A 1 -9.35 -37.86 25.07
N ARG A 2 -8.79 -36.89 24.33
CA ARG A 2 -8.13 -37.08 23.02
C ARG A 2 -7.77 -35.70 22.46
N PHE A 3 -6.47 -35.49 22.34
CA PHE A 3 -5.79 -34.39 21.67
C PHE A 3 -6.01 -34.47 20.15
N LEU A 4 -5.98 -33.30 19.50
CA LEU A 4 -5.49 -33.03 18.14
C LEU A 4 -5.48 -31.50 18.00
N THR A 5 -4.46 -30.80 18.51
CA THR A 5 -3.34 -30.26 17.70
C THR A 5 -3.61 -30.23 16.20
N SER A 6 -3.88 -29.03 15.68
CA SER A 6 -3.46 -28.67 14.33
C SER A 6 -2.84 -27.28 14.39
N ILE A 7 -1.51 -27.31 14.48
CA ILE A 7 -0.63 -26.17 14.24
C ILE A 7 -0.55 -26.06 12.73
N ILE A 8 -1.11 -24.99 12.16
CA ILE A 8 -0.71 -24.50 10.84
C ILE A 8 -0.31 -23.05 11.04
N CYS A 9 0.95 -22.87 11.45
CA CYS A 9 1.69 -21.63 11.23
C CYS A 9 2.67 -21.91 10.11
N LEU A 10 2.47 -21.27 8.96
CA LEU A 10 3.52 -20.61 8.19
C LEU A 10 2.83 -19.88 7.03
N ASN A 11 2.31 -18.69 7.32
CA ASN A 11 2.08 -17.69 6.28
C ASN A 11 3.46 -17.22 5.82
N LEU A 12 3.94 -17.81 4.72
CA LEU A 12 4.94 -17.17 3.90
C LEU A 12 4.34 -15.86 3.39
N SER A 13 4.80 -14.76 3.97
CA SER A 13 4.58 -13.41 3.45
C SER A 13 5.28 -13.29 2.09
N LEU A 14 4.63 -13.78 1.04
CA LEU A 14 4.72 -13.12 -0.25
C LEU A 14 4.09 -11.75 -0.03
N ALA A 15 4.81 -10.68 -0.34
CA ALA A 15 4.15 -9.43 -0.67
C ALA A 15 3.26 -9.79 -1.87
N SER A 16 2.00 -10.12 -1.60
CA SER A 16 1.02 -10.33 -2.65
C SER A 16 0.86 -8.97 -3.26
N PHE A 17 1.50 -8.76 -4.40
CA PHE A 17 1.26 -7.58 -5.18
C PHE A 17 -0.26 -7.51 -5.42
N PRO A 18 -0.82 -6.31 -5.43
CA PRO A 18 -2.19 -6.12 -5.82
C PRO A 18 -2.30 -6.53 -7.29
N SER A 19 -2.77 -7.75 -7.51
CA SER A 19 -3.17 -8.20 -8.82
C SER A 19 -4.50 -7.51 -9.09
N MET A 20 -4.60 -6.80 -10.20
CA MET A 20 -5.90 -6.54 -10.78
C MET A 20 -6.54 -7.90 -11.08
N ALA A 21 -7.53 -8.29 -10.29
CA ALA A 21 -8.33 -9.47 -10.58
C ALA A 21 -9.33 -9.09 -11.67
N ILE A 22 -9.21 -9.72 -12.83
CA ILE A 22 -10.18 -9.57 -13.94
C ILE A 22 -11.36 -10.47 -13.59
N ASP A 23 -12.23 -10.01 -12.69
CA ASP A 23 -13.30 -10.86 -12.17
C ASP A 23 -14.54 -10.85 -13.07
N ASP A 24 -14.87 -9.76 -13.76
CA ASP A 24 -16.02 -9.69 -14.67
C ASP A 24 -15.81 -8.66 -15.79
N VAL A 25 -15.92 -9.11 -17.05
CA VAL A 25 -16.06 -8.23 -18.22
C VAL A 25 -17.54 -7.97 -18.39
N ASP A 26 -17.95 -6.70 -18.39
CA ASP A 26 -19.34 -6.32 -18.64
C ASP A 26 -19.74 -6.57 -20.09
N ASP A 27 -21.06 -6.58 -20.33
CA ASP A 27 -21.64 -6.79 -21.67
C ASP A 27 -21.14 -5.80 -22.73
N ASP A 28 -20.64 -4.62 -22.32
CA ASP A 28 -20.07 -3.61 -23.20
C ASP A 28 -18.56 -3.79 -23.49
N GLY A 29 -17.96 -4.88 -23.01
CA GLY A 29 -16.55 -5.22 -23.19
C GLY A 29 -15.60 -4.41 -22.31
N THR A 30 -16.12 -3.67 -21.34
CA THR A 30 -15.34 -2.96 -20.31
C THR A 30 -15.27 -3.76 -19.02
N MET A 31 -14.40 -3.36 -18.10
CA MET A 31 -14.30 -3.94 -16.76
C MET A 31 -14.00 -2.87 -15.72
N ALA A 32 -14.35 -3.13 -14.47
CA ALA A 32 -14.01 -2.23 -13.37
C ALA A 32 -12.50 -2.30 -13.07
N ALA A 33 -11.90 -1.19 -12.67
CA ALA A 33 -10.54 -1.23 -12.12
C ALA A 33 -10.60 -1.69 -10.65
N THR A 34 -10.70 -2.99 -10.44
CA THR A 34 -10.65 -3.59 -9.10
C THR A 34 -9.20 -3.72 -8.63
N TYR A 35 -8.95 -3.18 -7.44
CA TYR A 35 -7.66 -3.31 -6.75
C TYR A 35 -7.91 -3.89 -5.37
N SER A 36 -7.32 -5.06 -5.11
CA SER A 36 -7.35 -5.67 -3.79
C SER A 36 -6.03 -5.39 -3.07
N GLY A 37 -6.10 -4.69 -1.93
CA GLY A 37 -4.93 -4.38 -1.10
C GLY A 37 -4.70 -2.90 -0.86
N GLU A 38 -3.60 -2.59 -0.16
CA GLU A 38 -3.18 -1.23 0.17
C GLU A 38 -2.60 -0.52 -1.07
N LEU A 39 -3.06 0.70 -1.34
CA LEU A 39 -2.53 1.53 -2.44
C LEU A 39 -1.26 2.26 -2.01
N PHE A 40 -1.14 2.57 -0.72
CA PHE A 40 0.00 3.28 -0.16
C PHE A 40 0.43 2.60 1.13
N ASP A 41 1.72 2.71 1.45
CA ASP A 41 2.28 2.16 2.69
C ASP A 41 1.95 3.07 3.89
N CYS A 42 0.65 3.19 4.21
CA CYS A 42 0.17 3.92 5.38
C CYS A 42 0.52 3.19 6.68
N ARG A 43 0.80 1.88 6.62
CA ARG A 43 1.32 1.10 7.75
C ARG A 43 2.63 1.68 8.28
N GLN A 44 3.56 2.12 7.43
CA GLN A 44 4.78 2.77 7.92
C GLN A 44 4.52 4.09 8.66
N GLU A 45 3.53 4.87 8.26
CA GLU A 45 3.15 6.08 9.00
C GLU A 45 2.49 5.74 10.34
N LEU A 46 1.74 4.63 10.42
CA LEU A 46 1.18 4.11 11.67
C LEU A 46 2.29 3.62 12.63
N ILE A 47 3.32 2.93 12.13
CA ILE A 47 4.51 2.54 12.92
C ILE A 47 5.17 3.78 13.51
N LYS A 48 5.39 4.83 12.71
CA LYS A 48 5.99 6.10 13.17
C LYS A 48 5.12 6.81 14.20
N LEU A 49 3.80 6.79 14.02
CA LEU A 49 2.86 7.36 14.99
C LEU A 49 2.99 6.65 16.34
N ILE A 50 2.92 5.32 16.37
CA ILE A 50 3.00 4.52 17.59
C ILE A 50 4.38 4.66 18.25
N ALA A 51 5.47 4.61 17.47
CA ALA A 51 6.82 4.82 17.97
C ALA A 51 7.04 6.22 18.57
N SER A 52 6.29 7.22 18.11
CA SER A 52 6.33 8.59 18.66
C SER A 52 5.44 8.80 19.89
N SER A 53 4.71 7.77 20.32
CA SER A 53 3.76 7.87 21.43
C SER A 53 4.43 7.75 22.80
N ASN A 54 3.68 8.09 23.84
CA ASN A 54 4.09 7.89 25.23
C ASN A 54 3.87 6.45 25.76
N HIS A 55 3.66 5.46 24.88
CA HIS A 55 3.45 4.06 25.27
C HIS A 55 4.57 3.56 26.20
N ALA A 56 4.18 3.01 27.37
CA ALA A 56 5.10 2.74 28.46
C ALA A 56 6.23 1.77 28.08
N LEU A 57 5.89 0.60 27.51
CA LEU A 57 6.88 -0.42 27.16
C LEU A 57 7.79 -0.03 26.00
N ILE A 58 7.28 0.65 24.96
CA ILE A 58 8.12 1.22 23.89
C ILE A 58 9.19 2.14 24.47
N ARG A 59 8.82 3.00 25.42
CA ARG A 59 9.76 3.95 26.07
C ARG A 59 10.72 3.27 27.02
N ALA A 60 10.24 2.33 27.83
CA ALA A 60 11.06 1.61 28.80
C ALA A 60 12.15 0.79 28.10
N GLU A 61 11.77 0.07 27.04
CA GLU A 61 12.66 -0.80 26.26
C GLU A 61 13.42 -0.04 25.16
N ARG A 62 13.15 1.26 24.98
CA ARG A 62 13.77 2.13 23.97
C ARG A 62 13.66 1.56 22.54
N VAL A 63 12.49 1.02 22.21
CA VAL A 63 12.23 0.41 20.90
C VAL A 63 12.13 1.50 19.85
N THR A 64 13.01 1.43 18.85
CA THR A 64 13.05 2.37 17.73
C THR A 64 12.10 1.95 16.61
N THR A 65 11.70 2.89 15.77
CA THR A 65 10.75 2.67 14.65
C THR A 65 11.16 1.50 13.75
N ASP A 66 12.46 1.32 13.49
CA ASP A 66 12.99 0.24 12.65
C ASP A 66 12.87 -1.15 13.29
N LYS A 67 12.69 -1.22 14.61
CA LYS A 67 12.53 -2.48 15.38
C LYS A 67 11.08 -2.78 15.72
N LEU A 68 10.21 -1.77 15.68
CA LEU A 68 8.80 -1.93 15.95
C LEU A 68 8.12 -2.73 14.82
N ASP A 69 7.30 -3.69 15.19
CA ASP A 69 6.39 -4.39 14.29
C ASP A 69 4.95 -4.31 14.82
N LEU A 70 4.00 -4.34 13.89
CA LEU A 70 2.58 -4.20 14.16
C LEU A 70 1.83 -5.38 13.56
N PHE A 71 1.05 -6.06 14.39
CA PHE A 71 0.06 -7.03 13.92
C PHE A 71 -1.34 -6.45 14.13
N ILE A 72 -2.03 -6.14 13.03
CA ILE A 72 -3.42 -5.69 13.06
C ILE A 72 -4.28 -6.94 13.22
N ASP A 73 -4.74 -7.20 14.45
CA ASP A 73 -5.54 -8.38 14.79
C ASP A 73 -6.93 -8.31 14.15
N ARG A 74 -7.57 -7.14 14.29
CA ARG A 74 -8.91 -6.92 13.75
C ARG A 74 -9.24 -5.44 13.62
N ARG A 75 -10.32 -5.18 12.87
CA ARG A 75 -10.92 -3.86 12.70
C ARG A 75 -12.35 -3.87 13.23
N GLU A 76 -12.65 -2.91 14.09
CA GLU A 76 -13.97 -2.68 14.68
C GLU A 76 -14.49 -1.31 14.21
N GLY A 77 -15.19 -1.29 13.08
CA GLY A 77 -15.62 -0.04 12.43
C GLY A 77 -14.40 0.80 12.01
N ASP A 78 -14.21 1.96 12.65
CA ASP A 78 -13.09 2.86 12.41
C ASP A 78 -11.89 2.62 13.33
N LYS A 79 -11.94 1.62 14.21
CA LYS A 79 -10.85 1.29 15.13
C LYS A 79 -10.05 0.09 14.66
N LEU A 80 -8.73 0.22 14.66
CA LEU A 80 -7.80 -0.88 14.50
C LEU A 80 -7.36 -1.39 15.87
N MET A 81 -7.42 -2.70 16.08
CA MET A 81 -6.84 -3.37 17.25
C MET A 81 -5.47 -3.92 16.85
N ILE A 82 -4.41 -3.42 17.49
CA ILE A 82 -3.04 -3.60 17.03
C ILE A 82 -2.20 -4.16 18.16
N GLN A 83 -1.61 -5.33 17.93
CA GLN A 83 -0.54 -5.85 18.76
C GLN A 83 0.77 -5.20 18.34
N ILE A 84 1.57 -4.78 19.32
CA ILE A 84 2.87 -4.15 19.12
C ILE A 84 3.96 -5.09 19.61
N SER A 85 5.01 -5.26 18.83
CA SER A 85 6.19 -6.04 19.21
C SER A 85 7.52 -5.38 18.81
N ASP A 86 8.59 -5.75 19.51
CA ASP A 86 9.97 -5.52 19.11
C ASP A 86 10.47 -6.76 18.36
N LYS A 87 10.60 -6.64 17.04
CA LYS A 87 11.03 -7.76 16.18
C LYS A 87 12.52 -8.12 16.31
N SER A 88 13.30 -7.32 17.04
CA SER A 88 14.68 -7.66 17.35
C SER A 88 14.80 -8.71 18.46
N GLN A 89 13.74 -8.87 19.26
CA GLN A 89 13.63 -9.89 20.30
C GLN A 89 12.97 -11.14 19.72
N LYS A 90 13.63 -12.30 19.88
CA LYS A 90 13.09 -13.58 19.42
C LYS A 90 12.37 -14.30 20.53
N GLN A 91 11.12 -14.68 20.25
CA GLN A 91 10.38 -15.60 21.10
C GLN A 91 11.07 -16.96 21.12
N SER A 92 11.07 -17.59 22.29
CA SER A 92 11.59 -18.94 22.50
C SER A 92 10.64 -19.73 23.38
N ASN A 93 10.83 -21.05 23.49
CA ASN A 93 10.03 -21.87 24.40
C ASN A 93 10.19 -21.41 25.86
N GLU A 94 11.34 -20.86 26.23
CA GLU A 94 11.64 -20.33 27.57
C GLU A 94 11.10 -18.90 27.77
N SER A 95 10.83 -18.19 26.69
CA SER A 95 10.33 -16.81 26.72
C SER A 95 9.37 -16.56 25.55
N PRO A 96 8.17 -17.17 25.58
CA PRO A 96 7.22 -17.08 24.47
C PRO A 96 6.69 -15.66 24.26
N GLY A 97 6.77 -14.79 25.28
CA GLY A 97 6.39 -13.39 25.20
C GLY A 97 7.53 -12.42 24.85
N ALA A 98 8.74 -12.91 24.55
CA ALA A 98 9.86 -12.02 24.25
C ALA A 98 9.51 -11.09 23.07
N GLY A 99 9.78 -9.80 23.26
CA GLY A 99 9.46 -8.76 22.28
C GLY A 99 8.00 -8.30 22.26
N MET A 100 7.07 -8.91 23.01
CA MET A 100 5.69 -8.42 23.05
C MET A 100 5.60 -7.14 23.89
N LEU A 101 5.16 -6.03 23.27
CA LEU A 101 5.09 -4.72 23.92
C LEU A 101 3.68 -4.34 24.36
N GLY A 102 2.66 -5.07 23.91
CA GLY A 102 1.28 -4.87 24.33
C GLY A 102 0.33 -4.61 23.17
N TRP A 103 -0.80 -3.99 23.48
CA TRP A 103 -1.90 -3.76 22.55
C TRP A 103 -2.33 -2.30 22.57
N VAL A 104 -2.53 -1.73 21.39
CA VAL A 104 -3.13 -0.40 21.22
C VAL A 104 -4.36 -0.49 20.33
N SER A 105 -5.25 0.48 20.49
CA SER A 105 -6.29 0.76 19.51
C SER A 105 -6.04 2.10 18.85
N TYR A 106 -6.23 2.17 17.53
CA TYR A 106 -6.14 3.42 16.76
C TYR A 106 -7.48 3.72 16.08
N ASP A 107 -8.10 4.85 16.44
CA ASP A 107 -9.32 5.36 15.79
C ASP A 107 -8.93 6.17 14.55
N LEU A 108 -9.23 5.61 13.38
CA LEU A 108 -8.88 6.14 12.06
C LEU A 108 -9.53 7.51 11.80
N LYS A 109 -10.76 7.75 12.30
CA LYS A 109 -11.48 9.00 12.05
C LYS A 109 -11.12 10.09 13.05
N ARG A 110 -10.98 9.72 14.32
CA ARG A 110 -10.68 10.68 15.39
C ARG A 110 -9.19 10.97 15.52
N ASN A 111 -8.33 10.19 14.86
CA ASN A 111 -6.89 10.25 15.01
C ASN A 111 -6.50 10.12 16.49
N GLN A 112 -6.97 9.06 17.14
CA GLN A 112 -6.75 8.80 18.57
C GLN A 112 -6.08 7.45 18.74
N LEU A 113 -5.06 7.41 19.60
CA LEU A 113 -4.35 6.19 19.98
C LEU A 113 -4.63 5.92 21.46
N GLN A 114 -4.92 4.68 21.80
CA GLN A 114 -5.24 4.28 23.18
C GLN A 114 -4.51 2.98 23.50
N ASP A 115 -3.97 2.89 24.72
CA ASP A 115 -3.46 1.63 25.27
C ASP A 115 -4.65 0.76 25.69
N VAL A 116 -4.72 -0.47 25.18
CA VAL A 116 -5.87 -1.37 25.39
C VAL A 116 -5.86 -1.97 26.79
N SER A 117 -4.70 -2.10 27.42
CA SER A 117 -4.56 -2.74 28.73
C SER A 117 -4.95 -1.78 29.86
N THR A 118 -4.63 -0.50 29.70
CA THR A 118 -4.90 0.55 30.69
C THR A 118 -6.13 1.40 30.36
N ASN A 119 -6.64 1.32 29.12
CA ASN A 119 -7.63 2.23 28.56
C ASN A 119 -7.20 3.71 28.56
N GLU A 120 -5.90 4.00 28.70
CA GLU A 120 -5.38 5.37 28.67
C GLU A 120 -5.18 5.87 27.24
N ALA A 121 -5.53 7.14 27.01
CA ALA A 121 -5.24 7.80 25.73
C ALA A 121 -3.73 8.08 25.63
N LEU A 122 -3.13 7.64 24.53
CA LEU A 122 -1.71 7.83 24.26
C LEU A 122 -1.49 9.15 23.51
N ILE A 123 -0.50 9.91 23.97
CA ILE A 123 -0.03 11.16 23.36
C ILE A 123 1.09 10.81 22.39
N PHE A 124 0.97 11.29 21.15
CA PHE A 124 1.96 11.07 20.08
C PHE A 124 2.27 12.39 19.35
N SER A 125 3.28 12.35 18.47
CA SER A 125 3.68 13.53 17.71
C SER A 125 2.56 14.01 16.79
N HIS A 126 2.19 15.30 16.91
CA HIS A 126 1.15 15.91 16.06
C HIS A 126 1.47 15.76 14.56
N SER A 127 2.74 15.95 14.19
CA SER A 127 3.20 15.79 12.80
C SER A 127 3.03 14.35 12.28
N GLN A 128 3.22 13.33 13.13
CA GLN A 128 2.99 11.94 12.74
C GLN A 128 1.50 11.64 12.62
N GLY A 129 0.67 12.20 13.51
CA GLY A 129 -0.78 12.21 13.39
C GLY A 129 -1.27 12.76 12.05
N GLN A 130 -0.73 13.90 11.61
CA GLN A 130 -1.09 14.49 10.32
C GLN A 130 -0.64 13.63 9.14
N ARG A 131 0.52 12.99 9.22
CA ARG A 131 1.06 12.16 8.13
C ARG A 131 0.23 10.92 7.88
N ILE A 132 -0.16 10.18 8.93
CA ILE A 132 -1.05 9.02 8.76
C ILE A 132 -2.40 9.44 8.21
N GLN A 133 -3.00 10.52 8.71
CA GLN A 133 -4.30 11.02 8.23
C GLN A 133 -4.23 11.47 6.77
N SER A 134 -3.13 12.11 6.37
CA SER A 134 -2.89 12.47 4.96
C SER A 134 -2.73 11.25 4.07
N CYS A 135 -2.07 10.20 4.56
CA CYS A 135 -1.92 8.93 3.84
C CYS A 135 -3.27 8.24 3.64
N LEU A 136 -4.04 8.06 4.72
CA LEU A 136 -5.37 7.42 4.68
C LEU A 136 -6.34 8.18 3.77
N LYS A 137 -6.37 9.51 3.84
CA LYS A 137 -7.21 10.34 2.97
C LYS A 137 -6.82 10.19 1.49
N LYS A 138 -5.52 10.07 1.21
CA LYS A 138 -5.03 9.87 -0.16
C LYS A 138 -5.41 8.47 -0.66
N GLU A 139 -5.25 7.45 0.17
CA GLU A 139 -5.67 6.08 -0.12
C GLU A 139 -7.16 6.00 -0.44
N GLU A 140 -8.01 6.55 0.43
CA GLU A 140 -9.46 6.61 0.21
C GLU A 140 -9.80 7.31 -1.11
N LYS A 141 -9.18 8.47 -1.37
CA LYS A 141 -9.41 9.22 -2.61
C LYS A 141 -9.02 8.40 -3.85
N CYS A 142 -7.90 7.69 -3.80
CA CYS A 142 -7.44 6.90 -4.93
C CYS A 142 -8.27 5.62 -5.13
N HIS A 143 -8.76 4.99 -4.07
CA HIS A 143 -9.76 3.93 -4.18
C HIS A 143 -11.07 4.43 -4.80
N GLN A 144 -11.55 5.61 -4.40
CA GLN A 144 -12.74 6.21 -5.00
C GLN A 144 -12.59 6.42 -6.51
N ILE A 145 -11.42 6.83 -6.98
CA ILE A 145 -11.13 7.01 -8.41
C ILE A 145 -11.06 5.66 -9.12
N LEU A 146 -10.38 4.68 -8.55
CA LEU A 146 -10.33 3.33 -9.13
C LEU A 146 -11.74 2.74 -9.28
N ASN A 147 -12.61 2.97 -8.31
CA ASN A 147 -14.01 2.50 -8.33
C ASN A 147 -14.89 3.21 -9.38
N THR A 148 -14.45 4.34 -9.95
CA THR A 148 -15.22 5.07 -10.98
C THR A 148 -14.71 4.86 -12.39
N ILE A 149 -13.44 4.48 -12.56
CA ILE A 149 -12.88 4.23 -13.89
C ILE A 149 -13.31 2.86 -14.43
N ARG A 150 -13.50 2.81 -15.75
CA ARG A 150 -13.65 1.56 -16.50
C ARG A 150 -12.44 1.35 -17.37
N LEU A 151 -12.04 0.10 -17.52
CA LEU A 151 -10.95 -0.32 -18.39
C LEU A 151 -11.49 -1.02 -19.61
N GLN A 152 -10.79 -0.87 -20.73
CA GLN A 152 -11.03 -1.64 -21.95
C GLN A 152 -9.70 -2.13 -22.51
N ALA A 153 -9.76 -3.26 -23.21
CA ALA A 153 -8.62 -3.75 -23.97
C ALA A 153 -8.24 -2.73 -25.06
N PHE A 154 -6.95 -2.60 -25.33
CA PHE A 154 -6.45 -1.85 -26.47
C PHE A 154 -5.15 -2.47 -27.00
N ILE A 155 -4.89 -2.24 -28.29
CA ILE A 155 -3.62 -2.60 -28.90
C ILE A 155 -2.68 -1.41 -28.73
N ALA A 156 -1.67 -1.56 -27.88
CA ALA A 156 -0.64 -0.55 -27.74
C ALA A 156 0.21 -0.45 -29.02
N GLN A 157 0.75 0.73 -29.32
CA GLN A 157 1.64 0.93 -30.48
C GLN A 157 2.87 0.02 -30.41
N SER A 158 3.35 -0.25 -29.20
CA SER A 158 4.36 -1.24 -28.89
C SER A 158 4.01 -1.92 -27.56
N PRO A 159 4.32 -3.22 -27.38
CA PRO A 159 4.25 -3.87 -26.08
C PRO A 159 5.24 -3.30 -25.06
N LYS A 160 6.31 -2.62 -25.52
CA LYS A 160 7.39 -2.08 -24.70
C LYS A 160 7.54 -0.57 -24.90
N TRP A 161 7.66 0.17 -23.81
CA TRP A 161 7.81 1.62 -23.84
C TRP A 161 9.02 2.06 -23.04
N ARG A 162 9.83 2.95 -23.59
CA ARG A 162 11.01 3.51 -22.94
C ARG A 162 10.64 4.75 -22.15
N VAL A 163 11.18 4.87 -20.95
CA VAL A 163 11.07 6.08 -20.13
C VAL A 163 11.95 7.18 -20.73
N ILE A 164 11.38 8.37 -20.93
CA ILE A 164 12.06 9.53 -21.52
C ILE A 164 12.04 10.75 -20.59
N GLY A 165 12.72 11.81 -21.04
CA GLY A 165 12.80 13.10 -20.34
C GLY A 165 13.91 13.13 -19.28
N LYS A 166 13.73 13.99 -18.27
CA LYS A 166 14.68 14.17 -17.15
C LYS A 166 14.06 13.77 -15.82
N GLY A 167 14.87 13.24 -14.91
CA GLY A 167 14.45 12.87 -13.55
C GLY A 167 13.54 11.65 -13.48
N ARG A 168 13.01 11.38 -12.28
CA ARG A 168 12.18 10.21 -11.96
C ARG A 168 10.79 10.32 -12.60
N ALA A 169 10.33 9.24 -13.23
CA ALA A 169 8.93 9.05 -13.62
C ALA A 169 8.27 8.13 -12.59
N TYR A 170 7.31 8.68 -11.84
CA TYR A 170 6.69 7.97 -10.72
C TYR A 170 5.53 7.09 -11.19
N PHE A 171 5.40 5.92 -10.56
CA PHE A 171 4.17 5.15 -10.66
C PHE A 171 3.04 5.86 -9.92
N HIS A 172 1.81 5.62 -10.38
CA HIS A 172 0.59 6.09 -9.73
C HIS A 172 -0.36 4.92 -9.53
N ALA A 173 -1.06 4.92 -8.39
CA ALA A 173 -2.04 3.88 -8.04
C ALA A 173 -3.32 3.99 -8.89
N ALA A 174 -3.63 5.19 -9.38
CA ALA A 174 -4.72 5.47 -10.32
C ALA A 174 -4.19 6.44 -11.41
N PRO A 175 -4.87 6.58 -12.56
CA PRO A 175 -4.43 7.40 -13.69
C PRO A 175 -4.66 8.90 -13.43
N THR A 176 -4.00 9.43 -12.41
CA THR A 176 -4.00 10.84 -12.05
C THR A 176 -2.84 11.19 -11.11
N GLU A 177 -2.31 12.41 -11.24
CA GLU A 177 -1.15 12.91 -10.48
C GLU A 177 -1.35 12.85 -8.95
N GLN A 178 -2.59 12.98 -8.47
CA GLN A 178 -2.89 12.91 -7.03
C GLN A 178 -2.66 11.52 -6.42
N CYS A 179 -2.58 10.46 -7.25
CA CYS A 179 -2.36 9.08 -6.83
C CYS A 179 -0.91 8.61 -6.99
N ARG A 180 0.04 9.54 -7.05
CA ARG A 180 1.48 9.26 -7.19
C ARG A 180 2.08 8.49 -6.02
N HIS A 181 2.85 7.44 -6.25
CA HIS A 181 3.68 6.83 -5.20
C HIS A 181 4.90 7.71 -4.89
N ASN A 182 5.33 7.77 -3.62
CA ASN A 182 6.47 8.61 -3.24
C ASN A 182 7.82 7.93 -3.53
N ASN A 183 7.87 6.60 -3.48
CA ASN A 183 9.12 5.83 -3.52
C ASN A 183 9.21 4.89 -4.72
N TRP A 184 8.15 4.77 -5.53
CA TRP A 184 8.13 3.88 -6.70
C TRP A 184 8.22 4.70 -7.97
N PHE A 185 9.35 4.59 -8.64
CA PHE A 185 9.65 5.33 -9.85
C PHE A 185 10.63 4.57 -10.72
N VAL A 186 10.64 4.94 -11.99
CA VAL A 186 11.60 4.54 -13.02
C VAL A 186 12.36 5.77 -13.51
N VAL A 187 13.46 5.54 -14.21
CA VAL A 187 14.36 6.59 -14.71
C VAL A 187 14.50 6.54 -16.23
N PRO A 188 14.93 7.63 -16.89
CA PRO A 188 15.07 7.65 -18.34
C PRO A 188 15.98 6.53 -18.83
N GLY A 189 15.54 5.82 -19.88
CA GLY A 189 16.22 4.64 -20.43
C GLY A 189 15.58 3.32 -20.03
N ASP A 190 14.89 3.24 -18.89
CA ASP A 190 14.17 2.04 -18.44
C ASP A 190 13.11 1.62 -19.47
N ILE A 191 12.92 0.31 -19.64
CA ILE A 191 11.92 -0.27 -20.55
C ILE A 191 10.79 -0.89 -19.72
N LEU A 192 9.57 -0.44 -19.99
CA LEU A 192 8.37 -0.86 -19.28
C LEU A 192 7.51 -1.75 -20.18
N GLN A 193 6.86 -2.74 -19.57
CA GLN A 193 5.88 -3.58 -20.26
C GLN A 193 4.50 -2.93 -20.16
N VAL A 194 3.82 -2.73 -21.28
CA VAL A 194 2.45 -2.21 -21.27
C VAL A 194 1.47 -3.31 -20.91
N ASN A 195 0.58 -3.01 -19.96
CA ASN A 195 -0.61 -3.79 -19.73
C ASN A 195 -1.63 -3.40 -20.81
N GLY A 196 -2.19 -4.38 -21.53
CA GLY A 196 -3.09 -4.16 -22.67
C GLY A 196 -4.45 -3.53 -22.35
N MET A 197 -4.56 -2.85 -21.21
CA MET A 197 -5.75 -2.18 -20.71
C MET A 197 -5.54 -0.67 -20.63
N ARG A 198 -6.57 0.10 -21.00
CA ARG A 198 -6.60 1.56 -20.84
C ARG A 198 -7.90 2.00 -20.20
N VAL A 199 -7.90 3.17 -19.58
CA VAL A 199 -9.16 3.81 -19.16
C VAL A 199 -10.03 4.18 -20.36
N THR A 200 -11.34 3.98 -20.23
CA THR A 200 -12.32 4.37 -21.26
C THR A 200 -12.53 5.88 -21.31
N LYS A 201 -12.35 6.57 -20.19
CA LYS A 201 -12.47 8.01 -20.03
C LYS A 201 -11.38 8.55 -19.09
N PRO A 202 -10.89 9.78 -19.31
CA PRO A 202 -10.01 10.44 -18.35
C PRO A 202 -10.67 10.60 -16.98
N VAL A 203 -9.87 10.67 -15.92
CA VAL A 203 -10.34 11.05 -14.58
C VAL A 203 -10.71 12.54 -14.61
N ASP A 204 -11.84 12.91 -14.01
CA ASP A 204 -12.29 14.31 -13.98
C ASP A 204 -11.21 15.26 -13.45
N GLY A 205 -10.90 16.30 -14.23
CA GLY A 205 -9.86 17.28 -13.91
C GLY A 205 -8.43 16.85 -14.28
N ASP A 206 -8.24 15.65 -14.84
CA ASP A 206 -6.96 15.18 -15.37
C ASP A 206 -7.00 15.12 -16.90
N ASN A 207 -6.11 15.88 -17.55
CA ASN A 207 -6.01 15.94 -19.01
C ASN A 207 -4.83 15.14 -19.56
N ASN A 208 -4.13 14.37 -18.73
CA ASN A 208 -2.98 13.58 -19.16
C ASN A 208 -3.43 12.24 -19.75
N GLY A 209 -2.64 11.72 -20.68
CA GLY A 209 -2.70 10.32 -21.05
C GLY A 209 -1.97 9.46 -20.03
N TRP A 210 -2.48 8.27 -19.75
CA TRP A 210 -1.90 7.33 -18.81
C TRP A 210 -1.81 5.94 -19.44
N LEU A 211 -0.68 5.27 -19.20
CA LEU A 211 -0.51 3.85 -19.53
C LEU A 211 -0.36 3.06 -18.24
N LEU A 212 -1.10 1.96 -18.15
CA LEU A 212 -0.88 0.95 -17.12
C LEU A 212 0.32 0.10 -17.55
N VAL A 213 1.35 0.06 -16.73
CA VAL A 213 2.65 -0.55 -17.07
C VAL A 213 3.21 -1.38 -15.92
N GLY A 214 4.09 -2.31 -16.25
CA GLY A 214 4.87 -3.12 -15.30
C GLY A 214 6.39 -2.94 -15.49
N TYR A 215 7.13 -3.01 -14.38
CA TYR A 215 8.59 -2.99 -14.34
C TYR A 215 9.11 -3.79 -13.14
N GLY A 216 9.76 -4.93 -13.40
CA GLY A 216 10.05 -5.90 -12.35
C GLY A 216 8.75 -6.31 -11.66
N ASP A 217 8.71 -6.16 -10.33
CA ASP A 217 7.51 -6.44 -9.54
C ASP A 217 6.58 -5.22 -9.36
N ALA A 218 6.95 -4.05 -9.89
CA ALA A 218 6.15 -2.84 -9.77
C ALA A 218 5.12 -2.76 -10.91
N HIS A 219 3.87 -2.46 -10.56
CA HIS A 219 2.78 -2.21 -11.51
C HIS A 219 2.07 -0.91 -11.17
N GLY A 220 1.65 -0.16 -12.18
CA GLY A 220 0.86 1.05 -11.97
C GLY A 220 0.78 1.96 -13.19
N TRP A 221 0.19 3.12 -13.00
CA TRP A 221 -0.03 4.10 -14.06
C TRP A 221 1.16 5.05 -14.20
N ILE A 222 1.60 5.27 -15.44
CA ILE A 222 2.60 6.29 -15.79
C ILE A 222 2.04 7.20 -16.87
N ASN A 223 2.31 8.50 -16.71
CA ASN A 223 1.90 9.53 -17.64
C ASN A 223 2.60 9.31 -19.00
N VAL A 224 1.83 9.24 -20.09
CA VAL A 224 2.35 8.95 -21.44
C VAL A 224 3.39 9.96 -21.92
N ASN A 225 3.37 11.19 -21.40
CA ASN A 225 4.36 12.22 -21.73
C ASN A 225 5.77 11.88 -21.21
N ARG A 226 5.89 10.82 -20.41
CA ARG A 226 7.15 10.29 -19.89
C ARG A 226 7.61 9.04 -20.64
N LEU A 227 6.92 8.63 -21.70
CA LEU A 227 7.13 7.37 -22.39
C LEU A 227 7.19 7.56 -23.91
N GLU A 228 8.00 6.74 -24.57
CA GLU A 228 7.98 6.57 -26.03
C GLU A 228 7.90 5.07 -26.39
N PRO A 229 7.20 4.69 -27.47
CA PRO A 229 7.14 3.30 -27.88
C PRO A 229 8.52 2.84 -28.34
N VAL A 230 8.86 1.58 -28.06
CA VAL A 230 10.06 0.95 -28.60
C VAL A 230 9.67 0.08 -29.77
N ASP A 231 10.17 0.38 -30.95
CA ASP A 231 10.05 -0.52 -32.10
C ASP A 231 10.95 -1.75 -31.84
N GLU A 232 10.36 -2.94 -31.79
CA GLU A 232 11.17 -4.15 -31.90
C GLU A 232 11.63 -4.28 -33.36
N PRO A 233 12.93 -4.53 -33.62
CA PRO A 233 13.33 -4.88 -34.98
C PRO A 233 12.57 -6.14 -35.40
N ALA A 234 11.95 -6.11 -36.58
CA ALA A 234 11.36 -7.30 -37.16
C ALA A 234 12.45 -8.39 -37.26
N GLU A 235 12.25 -9.51 -36.56
CA GLU A 235 13.08 -10.71 -36.69
C GLU A 235 12.98 -11.31 -38.10
#